data_AF-T1C3Z5-F1
#
_entry.id   AF-T1C3Z5-F1
#
_cell.length_a   1.000
_cell.length_b   1.000
_cell.length_c   1.000
_cell.angle_alpha   90.00
_cell.angle_beta   90.00
_cell.angle_gamma   90.00
#
_symmetry.space_group_name_H-M   'P 1'
#
loop_
_entity.id
_entity.type
_entity.pdbx_description
1 polymer ?
#
loop_
_entity_poly.entity_id
_entity_poly.type
_entity_poly.pdbx_seq_one_letter_code
_entity_poly.pdbx_strand_id
1 'polypeptide(L)'
;RILVAGFRTLPVGTAGLGPHALWAVVEFGSTLFSGALAVALPAITALMVANLAFGVVSRAAPTLNLFAIGLPVVLVFGLLVILVSLPVVQSGFVRLLGAALVFIQHLSGA
;
A
#
# COMPACT_ATOMS: atom_id res chain seq x y z
N ARG A 1 4.71 -23.89 5.87
CA ARG A 1 5.45 -24.15 7.15
C ARG A 1 4.77 -23.48 8.34
N ILE A 2 4.43 -22.19 8.28
CA ILE A 2 3.78 -21.46 9.38
C ILE A 2 2.47 -22.13 9.85
N LEU A 3 1.61 -22.56 8.92
CA LEU A 3 0.37 -23.26 9.27
C LEU A 3 0.61 -24.55 10.07
N VAL A 4 1.62 -25.34 9.69
CA VAL A 4 1.97 -26.60 10.37
C VAL A 4 2.53 -26.33 11.78
N ALA A 5 3.32 -25.27 11.95
CA ALA A 5 3.80 -24.83 13.26
C ALA A 5 2.66 -24.32 14.14
N GLY A 6 1.67 -23.63 13.55
CA GLY A 6 0.50 -23.13 14.25
C GLY A 6 -0.33 -24.22 14.94
N PHE A 7 -0.42 -25.43 14.38
CA PHE A 7 -1.11 -26.55 15.04
C PHE A 7 -0.39 -27.07 16.30
N ARG A 8 0.90 -26.76 16.48
CA ARG A 8 1.64 -27.11 17.71
C ARG A 8 1.49 -26.05 18.79
N THR A 9 1.39 -24.79 18.39
CA THR A 9 1.39 -23.66 19.32
C THR A 9 -0.03 -23.17 19.66
N LEU A 10 -1.00 -23.38 18.75
CA LEU A 10 -2.43 -23.16 18.93
C LEU A 10 -3.18 -24.50 18.67
N PRO A 11 -3.28 -25.39 19.68
CA PRO A 11 -3.92 -26.69 19.51
C PRO A 11 -5.43 -26.56 19.27
N VAL A 12 -6.01 -27.51 18.54
CA VAL A 12 -7.44 -27.54 18.21
C VAL A 12 -8.22 -27.87 19.50
N GLY A 13 -8.86 -26.87 20.11
CA GLY A 13 -9.51 -26.98 21.42
C GLY A 13 -10.13 -25.66 21.90
N THR A 14 -10.45 -25.55 23.19
CA THR A 14 -11.17 -24.40 23.78
C THR A 14 -10.30 -23.15 24.04
N ALA A 15 -8.98 -23.28 23.97
CA ALA A 15 -8.04 -22.17 24.09
C ALA A 15 -7.69 -21.62 22.68
N GLY A 16 -8.56 -20.77 22.14
CA GLY A 16 -8.30 -20.04 20.89
C GLY A 16 -7.43 -18.80 21.11
N LEU A 17 -7.41 -17.91 20.11
CA LEU A 17 -6.79 -16.58 20.26
C LEU A 17 -7.52 -15.79 21.36
N GLY A 18 -6.79 -15.41 22.40
CA GLY A 18 -7.33 -14.60 23.49
C GLY A 18 -7.65 -13.16 23.05
N PRO A 19 -8.42 -12.39 23.85
CA PRO A 19 -8.79 -11.00 23.54
C PRO A 19 -7.59 -10.09 23.25
N HIS A 20 -6.45 -10.32 23.91
CA HIS A 20 -5.21 -9.58 23.69
C HIS A 20 -4.61 -9.81 22.29
N ALA A 21 -4.67 -11.05 21.79
CA ALA A 21 -4.21 -11.38 20.45
C ALA A 21 -5.09 -10.73 19.37
N LEU A 22 -6.41 -10.67 19.60
CA LEU A 22 -7.34 -9.97 18.73
C LEU A 22 -7.08 -8.46 18.72
N TRP A 23 -6.82 -7.86 19.88
CA TRP A 23 -6.43 -6.44 19.97
C TRP A 23 -5.11 -6.15 19.26
N ALA A 24 -4.13 -7.04 19.35
CA ALA A 24 -2.87 -6.90 18.62
C ALA A 24 -3.06 -6.89 17.10
N VAL A 25 -4.04 -7.63 16.56
CA VAL A 25 -4.39 -7.61 15.12
C VAL A 25 -4.95 -6.24 14.73
N VAL A 26 -5.79 -5.64 15.57
CA VAL A 26 -6.34 -4.30 15.34
C VAL A 26 -5.22 -3.26 15.35
N GLU A 27 -4.28 -3.34 16.30
CA GLU A 27 -3.13 -2.45 16.39
C GLU A 27 -2.20 -2.57 15.18
N PHE A 28 -1.97 -3.80 14.69
CA PHE A 28 -1.21 -4.05 13.46
C PHE A 28 -1.81 -3.35 12.23
N GLY A 29 -3.12 -3.06 12.24
CA GLY A 29 -3.77 -2.25 11.21
C GLY A 29 -3.12 -0.86 11.03
N SER A 30 -2.63 -0.26 12.11
CA SER A 30 -1.89 1.02 12.05
C SER A 30 -0.57 0.87 11.27
N THR A 31 0.17 -0.21 11.52
CA THR A 31 1.41 -0.54 10.80
C THR A 31 1.13 -0.79 9.32
N LEU A 32 0.03 -1.48 9.00
CA LEU A 32 -0.38 -1.74 7.63
C LEU A 32 -0.72 -0.44 6.89
N PHE A 33 -1.52 0.44 7.50
CA PHE A 33 -1.94 1.69 6.85
C PHE A 33 -0.78 2.68 6.67
N SER A 34 0.03 2.87 7.72
CA SER A 34 1.20 3.76 7.67
C SER A 34 2.24 3.28 6.65
N GLY A 35 2.51 1.97 6.61
CA GLY A 35 3.44 1.40 5.64
C GLY A 35 2.90 1.44 4.21
N ALA A 36 1.61 1.16 3.99
CA ALA A 36 0.99 1.30 2.67
C ALA A 36 1.03 2.75 2.16
N LEU A 37 0.76 3.73 3.05
CA LEU A 37 0.86 5.14 2.73
C LEU A 37 2.30 5.55 2.38
N ALA A 38 3.29 5.09 3.14
CA ALA A 38 4.71 5.33 2.87
C ALA A 38 5.13 4.84 1.48
N VAL A 39 4.60 3.69 1.04
CA VAL A 39 4.86 3.12 -0.28
C VAL A 39 4.15 3.91 -1.39
N ALA A 40 2.92 4.38 -1.14
CA ALA A 40 2.13 5.12 -2.12
C ALA A 40 2.54 6.60 -2.25
N LEU A 41 3.13 7.19 -1.21
CA LEU A 41 3.49 8.61 -1.11
C LEU A 41 4.26 9.15 -2.33
N PRO A 42 5.32 8.49 -2.83
CA PRO A 42 6.07 8.99 -3.99
C PRO A 42 5.23 9.04 -5.27
N ALA A 43 4.36 8.05 -5.49
CA ALA A 43 3.50 8.02 -6.67
C ALA A 43 2.37 9.06 -6.56
N ILE A 44 1.74 9.17 -5.39
CA ILE A 44 0.67 10.15 -5.13
C ILE A 44 1.20 11.57 -5.29
N THR A 45 2.38 11.87 -4.74
CA THR A 45 3.00 13.20 -4.88
C THR A 45 3.31 13.54 -6.33
N ALA A 46 3.86 12.60 -7.10
CA ALA A 46 4.11 12.79 -8.54
C ALA A 46 2.80 13.06 -9.32
N LEU A 47 1.75 12.28 -9.07
CA LEU A 47 0.43 12.49 -9.66
C LEU A 47 -0.19 13.84 -9.25
N MET A 48 0.00 14.24 -8.00
CA MET A 48 -0.53 15.51 -7.50
C MET A 48 0.17 16.70 -8.15
N VAL A 49 1.50 16.64 -8.32
CA VAL A 49 2.26 17.64 -9.08
C VAL A 49 1.81 17.69 -10.54
N ALA A 50 1.57 16.53 -11.17
CA ALA A 50 1.06 16.48 -12.53
C ALA A 50 -0.34 17.12 -12.65
N ASN A 51 -1.25 16.79 -11.73
CA ASN A 51 -2.59 17.37 -11.68
C ASN A 51 -2.55 18.90 -11.48
N LEU A 52 -1.64 19.39 -10.62
CA LEU A 52 -1.43 20.82 -10.44
C LEU A 52 -0.89 21.48 -11.72
N ALA A 53 0.07 20.86 -12.39
CA ALA A 53 0.60 21.36 -13.66
C ALA A 53 -0.49 21.45 -14.73
N PHE A 54 -1.35 20.43 -14.85
CA PHE A 54 -2.52 20.48 -15.72
C PHE A 54 -3.51 21.58 -15.34
N GLY A 55 -3.74 21.80 -14.04
CA GLY A 55 -4.55 22.91 -13.55
C GLY A 55 -4.00 24.28 -13.97
N VAL A 56 -2.68 24.46 -13.92
CA VAL A 56 -2.01 25.68 -14.39
C VAL A 56 -2.15 25.86 -15.90
N VAL A 57 -1.93 24.80 -16.68
CA VAL A 57 -2.09 24.82 -18.15
C VAL A 57 -3.53 25.15 -18.54
N SER A 58 -4.52 24.57 -17.83
CA SER A 58 -5.94 24.86 -18.03
C SER A 58 -6.26 26.35 -17.83
N ARG A 59 -5.57 27.02 -16.91
CA ARG A 59 -5.73 28.46 -16.68
C ARG A 59 -5.01 29.31 -17.74
N ALA A 60 -3.85 28.85 -18.22
CA ALA A 60 -3.03 29.57 -19.19
C ALA A 60 -3.57 29.50 -20.63
N ALA A 61 -4.23 28.40 -21.00
CA ALA A 61 -4.76 28.18 -22.35
C ALA A 61 -6.23 27.70 -22.32
N PRO A 62 -7.18 28.60 -22.01
CA PRO A 62 -8.61 28.26 -21.85
C PRO A 62 -9.29 27.81 -23.15
N THR A 63 -8.67 28.08 -24.30
CA THR A 63 -9.19 27.73 -25.63
C THR A 63 -8.72 26.36 -26.13
N LEU A 64 -7.73 25.74 -25.48
CA LEU A 64 -7.35 24.36 -25.81
C LEU A 64 -8.46 23.42 -25.32
N ASN A 65 -8.92 22.52 -26.19
CA ASN A 65 -9.77 21.40 -25.77
C ASN A 65 -8.93 20.45 -24.90
N LEU A 66 -8.80 20.80 -23.61
CA LEU A 66 -7.96 20.11 -22.65
C LEU A 66 -8.44 18.67 -22.43
N PHE A 67 -9.70 18.36 -22.73
CA PHE A 67 -10.17 16.97 -22.75
C PHE A 67 -9.60 16.19 -23.92
N ALA A 68 -9.49 16.79 -25.11
CA ALA A 68 -8.93 16.14 -26.29
C ALA A 68 -7.40 15.92 -26.20
N ILE A 69 -6.66 16.83 -25.56
CA ILE A 69 -5.20 16.76 -25.47
C ILE A 69 -4.73 16.26 -24.09
N GLY A 70 -5.39 16.67 -23.01
CA GLY A 70 -4.99 16.35 -21.64
C GLY A 70 -5.20 14.88 -21.29
N LEU A 71 -6.29 14.24 -21.74
CA LEU A 71 -6.57 12.84 -21.39
C LEU A 71 -5.50 11.87 -21.93
N PRO A 72 -5.07 11.96 -23.22
CA PRO A 72 -3.93 11.18 -23.71
C PRO A 72 -2.63 11.43 -22.94
N VAL A 73 -2.32 12.69 -22.62
CA VAL A 73 -1.07 13.04 -21.92
C VAL A 73 -1.09 12.53 -20.48
N VAL A 74 -2.20 12.68 -19.75
CA VAL A 74 -2.38 12.15 -18.39
C VAL A 74 -2.26 10.62 -18.39
N LEU A 75 -2.82 9.92 -19.39
CA LEU A 75 -2.69 8.46 -19.51
C LEU A 75 -1.24 8.02 -19.68
N VAL A 76 -0.51 8.63 -20.62
CA VAL A 76 0.91 8.30 -20.86
C VAL A 76 1.75 8.62 -19.63
N PHE A 77 1.52 9.77 -19.01
CA PHE A 77 2.23 10.18 -17.80
C PHE A 77 1.93 9.25 -16.61
N GLY A 78 0.66 8.90 -16.41
CA GLY A 78 0.23 7.95 -15.38
C GLY A 78 0.88 6.58 -15.56
N LEU A 79 0.98 6.09 -16.79
CA LEU A 79 1.66 4.83 -17.10
C LEU A 79 3.17 4.91 -16.79
N LEU A 80 3.82 6.02 -17.13
CA LEU A 80 5.23 6.26 -16.77
C LEU A 80 5.43 6.29 -15.25
N VAL A 81 4.54 6.94 -14.51
CA VAL A 81 4.59 6.97 -13.03
C VAL A 81 4.44 5.56 -12.46
N ILE A 82 3.54 4.74 -13.00
CA ILE A 82 3.39 3.33 -12.57
C ILE A 82 4.69 2.55 -12.84
N LEU A 83 5.29 2.71 -14.02
CA LEU A 83 6.51 2.01 -14.39
C LEU A 83 7.69 2.38 -13.47
N VAL A 84 7.84 3.67 -13.16
CA VAL A 84 8.91 4.17 -12.27
C VAL A 84 8.67 3.83 -10.80
N SER A 85 7.40 3.76 -10.36
CA SER A 85 7.06 3.42 -8.97
C SER A 85 7.09 1.92 -8.67
N LEU A 86 7.10 1.06 -9.70
CA LEU A 86 7.08 -0.40 -9.54
C LEU A 86 8.15 -0.96 -8.57
N PRO A 87 9.43 -0.54 -8.62
CA PRO A 87 10.46 -1.04 -7.70
C PRO A 87 10.21 -0.62 -6.24
N VAL A 88 9.68 0.59 -6.04
CA VAL A 88 9.31 1.10 -4.72
C VAL A 88 8.14 0.30 -4.15
N VAL A 89 7.13 0.02 -4.97
CA VAL A 89 6.00 -0.83 -4.60
C VAL A 89 6.48 -2.24 -4.24
N GLN A 90 7.35 -2.84 -5.05
CA GLN A 90 7.89 -4.18 -4.80
C GLN A 90 8.64 -4.26 -3.46
N SER A 91 9.59 -3.34 -3.23
CA SER A 91 10.37 -3.30 -1.99
C SER A 91 9.50 -3.04 -0.76
N GLY A 92 8.51 -2.14 -0.88
CA GLY A 92 7.52 -1.87 0.15
C GLY A 92 6.65 -3.07 0.47
N PHE A 93 6.16 -3.76 -0.57
CA PHE A 93 5.36 -4.97 -0.45
C PHE A 93 6.10 -6.09 0.27
N VAL A 94 7.35 -6.37 -0.11
CA VAL A 94 8.17 -7.42 0.55
C VAL A 94 8.40 -7.09 2.02
N ARG A 95 8.63 -5.81 2.36
CA ARG A 95 8.80 -5.36 3.75
C ARG A 95 7.52 -5.57 4.57
N LEU A 96 6.38 -5.16 4.05
CA LEU A 96 5.08 -5.32 4.73
C LEU A 96 4.68 -6.79 4.87
N LEU A 97 4.93 -7.60 3.84
CA LEU A 97 4.71 -9.04 3.91
C LEU A 97 5.57 -9.68 5.00
N GLY A 98 6.86 -9.31 5.08
CA GLY A 98 7.76 -9.76 6.14
C GLY A 98 7.25 -9.40 7.54
N ALA A 99 6.83 -8.14 7.73
CA ALA A 99 6.27 -7.68 9.01
C ALA A 99 5.00 -8.46 9.39
N ALA A 100 4.10 -8.70 8.43
CA ALA A 100 2.88 -9.48 8.66
C ALA A 100 3.18 -10.94 9.02
N LEU A 101 4.16 -11.56 8.37
CA LEU A 101 4.56 -12.94 8.67
C LEU A 101 5.17 -13.07 10.07
N VAL A 102 6.02 -12.12 10.48
CA VAL A 102 6.58 -12.07 11.85
C VAL A 102 5.48 -11.86 12.88
N PHE A 103 4.52 -10.98 12.58
CA PHE A 103 3.36 -10.73 13.44
C PHE A 103 2.53 -12.01 13.63
N ILE A 104 2.26 -12.75 12.56
CA ILE A 104 1.56 -14.05 12.63
C ILE A 104 2.33 -15.06 13.50
N GLN A 105 3.67 -15.06 13.44
CA GLN A 105 4.49 -15.93 14.30
C GLN A 105 4.34 -15.56 15.79
N HIS A 106 4.38 -14.26 16.12
CA HIS A 106 4.15 -13.78 17.49
C HIS A 106 2.76 -14.16 18.01
N LEU A 107 1.72 -14.01 17.19
CA LEU A 107 0.36 -14.42 17.56
C LEU A 107 0.24 -15.92 17.79
N SER A 108 0.99 -16.71 17.03
CA SER A 108 0.99 -18.16 17.18
C SER A 108 1.71 -18.62 18.45
N GLY A 109 2.46 -17.78 19.18
CA GLY A 109 3.16 -18.19 20.40
C GLY A 109 4.57 -18.78 20.16
N ALA A 110 5.25 -18.32 19.10
CA ALA A 110 6.68 -18.56 18.86
C ALA A 110 7.47 -17.26 19.01
#